data_AF-A0A257MM90-F1
#
_entry.id   AF-A0A257MM90-F1
#
_cell.length_a   1.000
_cell.length_b   1.000
_cell.length_c   1.000
_cell.angle_alpha   90.00
_cell.angle_beta   90.00
_cell.angle_gamma   90.00
#
_symmetry.space_group_name_H-M   'P 1'
#
loop_
_entity.id
_entity.type
_entity.pdbx_description
1 polymer ?
#
loop_
_entity_poly.entity_id
_entity_poly.type
_entity_poly.pdbx_seq_one_letter_code
_entity_poly.pdbx_strand_id
1 'polypeptide(L)'
;MVITGELADCFSCKREGLESLMACVRRSFSIPAYFWGTEGFGWTDPLELAAANWSASAAFLGREAGDCLFVDMGSTTTDIIPICAGRVVSASTDFLRLAAGEMVYMGLLRTRLDAILPAARIGGRSVPLAPEFFATMADARLALGQISEEHYACDTADGAGKNRQSALRRLARCVCADLEEIGEGVAMAIARQACRRQKDILVEAI
;
A
#
# COMPACT_ATOMS: atom_id res chain seq x y z
N MET A 1 -13.13 -10.02 -14.22
CA MET A 1 -12.24 -8.86 -13.98
C MET A 1 -12.60 -8.23 -12.65
N VAL A 2 -11.63 -7.75 -11.90
CA VAL A 2 -11.82 -6.95 -10.68
C VAL A 2 -11.66 -5.46 -10.99
N ILE A 3 -12.30 -4.58 -10.22
CA ILE A 3 -12.17 -3.12 -10.33
C ILE A 3 -11.45 -2.62 -9.07
N THR A 4 -10.44 -1.76 -9.24
CA THR A 4 -9.54 -1.33 -8.14
C THR A 4 -9.22 0.17 -8.20
N GLY A 5 -10.08 0.98 -8.83
CA GLY A 5 -9.84 2.40 -9.15
C GLY A 5 -11.08 3.28 -9.02
N GLU A 6 -12.11 2.78 -8.36
CA GLU A 6 -13.41 3.41 -8.22
C GLU A 6 -13.43 4.59 -7.23
N LEU A 7 -12.36 4.78 -6.47
CA LEU A 7 -12.13 5.94 -5.58
C LEU A 7 -11.16 6.96 -6.16
N ALA A 8 -10.86 6.90 -7.47
CA ALA A 8 -10.03 7.93 -8.09
C ALA A 8 -10.67 9.32 -7.93
N ASP A 9 -9.86 10.35 -7.72
CA ASP A 9 -10.30 11.73 -7.45
C ASP A 9 -11.18 12.34 -8.56
N CYS A 10 -11.27 11.69 -9.73
CA CYS A 10 -12.16 12.08 -10.81
C CYS A 10 -13.62 11.67 -10.60
N PHE A 11 -13.95 10.89 -9.56
CA PHE A 11 -15.31 10.47 -9.25
C PHE A 11 -15.81 11.12 -7.95
N SER A 12 -17.08 11.56 -7.94
CA SER A 12 -17.72 12.14 -6.76
C SER A 12 -18.07 11.12 -5.68
N CYS A 13 -18.24 9.85 -6.07
CA CYS A 13 -18.47 8.75 -5.14
C CYS A 13 -18.07 7.38 -5.72
N LYS A 14 -17.92 6.39 -4.84
CA LYS A 14 -17.56 5.00 -5.18
C LYS A 14 -18.49 4.37 -6.22
N ARG A 15 -19.81 4.63 -6.13
CA ARG A 15 -20.80 4.11 -7.08
C ARG A 15 -20.58 4.66 -8.50
N GLU A 16 -20.36 5.97 -8.62
CA GLU A 16 -20.09 6.62 -9.90
C GLU A 16 -18.83 6.05 -10.56
N GLY A 17 -17.75 5.86 -9.78
CA GLY A 17 -16.50 5.28 -10.27
C GLY A 17 -16.69 3.87 -10.81
N LEU A 18 -17.39 3.01 -10.07
CA LEU A 18 -17.72 1.64 -10.51
C LEU A 18 -18.52 1.62 -11.81
N GLU A 19 -19.62 2.37 -11.87
CA GLU A 19 -20.50 2.41 -13.04
C GLU A 19 -19.75 2.94 -14.28
N SER A 20 -18.93 3.97 -14.09
CA SER A 20 -18.11 4.57 -15.17
C SER A 20 -17.08 3.58 -15.70
N LEU A 21 -16.37 2.88 -14.82
CA LEU A 21 -15.36 1.87 -15.18
C LEU A 21 -16.00 0.66 -15.87
N MET A 22 -17.12 0.16 -15.34
CA MET A 22 -17.89 -0.92 -15.95
C MET A 22 -18.38 -0.55 -17.34
N ALA A 23 -18.91 0.66 -17.51
CA ALA A 23 -19.39 1.14 -18.80
C ALA A 23 -18.24 1.30 -19.80
N CYS A 24 -17.07 1.78 -19.34
CA CYS A 24 -15.87 1.85 -20.18
C CYS A 24 -15.48 0.47 -20.70
N VAL A 25 -15.35 -0.52 -19.82
CA VAL A 25 -14.96 -1.90 -20.18
C VAL A 25 -15.97 -2.51 -21.15
N ARG A 26 -17.28 -2.39 -20.88
CA ARG A 26 -18.33 -2.92 -21.77
C ARG A 26 -18.30 -2.28 -23.16
N ARG A 27 -17.85 -1.04 -23.30
CA ARG A 27 -17.69 -0.38 -24.61
C ARG A 27 -16.41 -0.79 -25.32
N SER A 28 -15.35 -1.11 -24.59
CA SER A 28 -14.04 -1.46 -25.15
C SER A 28 -13.95 -2.88 -25.68
N PHE A 29 -14.75 -3.81 -25.16
CA PHE A 29 -14.72 -5.23 -25.55
C PHE A 29 -15.99 -5.63 -26.28
N SER A 30 -15.83 -6.35 -27.40
CA SER A 30 -16.95 -6.91 -28.19
C SER A 30 -17.53 -8.21 -27.61
N ILE A 31 -16.96 -8.70 -26.49
CA ILE A 31 -17.39 -9.90 -25.77
C ILE A 31 -18.03 -9.52 -24.42
N PRO A 32 -18.90 -10.37 -23.85
CA PRO A 32 -19.45 -10.13 -22.52
C PRO A 32 -18.35 -9.95 -21.47
N ALA A 33 -18.42 -8.84 -20.72
CA ALA A 33 -17.53 -8.57 -19.61
C ALA A 33 -18.14 -9.04 -18.28
N TYR A 34 -17.40 -9.86 -17.54
CA TYR A 34 -17.78 -10.36 -16.22
C TYR A 34 -16.96 -9.68 -15.13
N PHE A 35 -17.65 -9.18 -14.11
CA PHE A 35 -17.06 -8.45 -13.00
C PHE A 35 -17.12 -9.32 -11.73
N TRP A 36 -16.00 -9.41 -11.04
CA TRP A 36 -15.83 -10.16 -9.81
C TRP A 36 -15.95 -9.20 -8.62
N GLY A 37 -16.89 -9.46 -7.72
CA GLY A 37 -17.09 -8.74 -6.46
C GLY A 37 -16.47 -9.47 -5.28
N THR A 38 -16.77 -9.02 -4.06
CA THR A 38 -16.28 -9.63 -2.81
C THR A 38 -16.67 -11.11 -2.70
N GLU A 39 -17.88 -11.48 -3.11
CA GLU A 39 -18.41 -12.86 -3.09
C GLU A 39 -18.37 -13.57 -4.46
N GLY A 40 -17.58 -13.04 -5.41
CA GLY A 40 -17.46 -13.59 -6.76
C GLY A 40 -18.36 -12.93 -7.79
N PHE A 41 -18.91 -13.70 -8.74
CA PHE A 41 -19.65 -13.14 -9.89
C PHE A 41 -21.12 -12.82 -9.62
N GLY A 42 -21.67 -13.20 -8.45
CA GLY A 42 -23.09 -13.15 -8.14
C GLY A 42 -23.56 -11.88 -7.42
N TRP A 43 -22.91 -10.74 -7.66
CA TRP A 43 -23.25 -9.48 -7.01
C TRP A 43 -24.55 -8.87 -7.56
N THR A 44 -25.25 -8.08 -6.73
CA THR A 44 -26.51 -7.42 -7.09
C THR A 44 -26.45 -5.90 -7.01
N ASP A 45 -25.56 -5.36 -6.17
CA ASP A 45 -25.23 -3.95 -6.11
C ASP A 45 -23.80 -3.74 -6.66
N PRO A 46 -23.58 -2.80 -7.59
CA PRO A 46 -22.24 -2.39 -8.01
C PRO A 46 -21.26 -2.16 -6.85
N LEU A 47 -21.73 -1.67 -5.69
CA LEU A 47 -20.85 -1.45 -4.52
C LEU A 47 -20.13 -2.70 -4.03
N GLU A 48 -20.65 -3.90 -4.30
CA GLU A 48 -20.01 -5.19 -3.98
C GLU A 48 -18.73 -5.43 -4.83
N LEU A 49 -18.50 -4.63 -5.87
CA LEU A 49 -17.29 -4.69 -6.71
C LEU A 49 -16.12 -3.87 -6.15
N ALA A 50 -16.37 -2.94 -5.22
CA ALA A 50 -15.41 -1.91 -4.79
C ALA A 50 -14.39 -2.35 -3.73
N ALA A 51 -14.23 -3.65 -3.50
CA ALA A 51 -13.27 -4.21 -2.55
C ALA A 51 -12.76 -5.58 -3.03
N ALA A 52 -12.68 -5.76 -4.35
CA ALA A 52 -12.47 -7.07 -4.98
C ALA A 52 -11.00 -7.34 -5.37
N ASN A 53 -10.06 -6.40 -5.13
CA ASN A 53 -8.65 -6.55 -5.53
C ASN A 53 -7.98 -7.77 -4.89
N TRP A 54 -8.30 -8.06 -3.63
CA TRP A 54 -7.81 -9.21 -2.89
C TRP A 54 -8.75 -10.43 -3.00
N SER A 55 -10.05 -10.23 -3.22
CA SER A 55 -11.07 -11.28 -3.05
C SER A 55 -10.91 -12.45 -4.02
N ALA A 56 -10.55 -12.16 -5.28
CA ALA A 56 -10.31 -13.21 -6.27
C ALA A 56 -9.11 -14.09 -5.89
N SER A 57 -8.00 -13.46 -5.48
CA SER A 57 -6.78 -14.15 -5.05
C SER A 57 -6.99 -14.94 -3.78
N ALA A 58 -7.68 -14.37 -2.78
CA ALA A 58 -8.00 -15.05 -1.53
C ALA A 58 -8.95 -16.23 -1.73
N ALA A 59 -9.98 -16.08 -2.58
CA ALA A 59 -10.90 -17.17 -2.91
C ALA A 59 -10.21 -18.31 -3.69
N PHE A 60 -9.24 -17.99 -4.55
CA PHE A 60 -8.40 -18.99 -5.20
C PHE A 60 -7.54 -19.73 -4.17
N LEU A 61 -6.81 -18.99 -3.32
CA LEU A 61 -5.94 -19.59 -2.31
C LEU A 61 -6.71 -20.47 -1.32
N GLY A 62 -7.91 -20.07 -0.89
CA GLY A 62 -8.71 -20.88 0.02
C GLY A 62 -9.15 -22.23 -0.55
N ARG A 63 -9.31 -22.34 -1.88
CA ARG A 63 -9.59 -23.61 -2.54
C ARG A 63 -8.36 -24.52 -2.60
N GLU A 64 -7.17 -23.94 -2.78
CA GLU A 64 -5.91 -24.67 -2.95
C GLU A 64 -5.27 -25.06 -1.62
N ALA A 65 -5.26 -24.15 -0.65
CA ALA A 65 -4.50 -24.27 0.60
C ALA A 65 -5.37 -24.50 1.85
N GLY A 66 -6.69 -24.27 1.77
CA GLY A 66 -7.57 -24.34 2.93
C GLY A 66 -7.32 -23.21 3.92
N ASP A 67 -7.08 -23.54 5.19
CA ASP A 67 -6.95 -22.58 6.28
C ASP A 67 -5.61 -21.85 6.23
N CYS A 68 -5.66 -20.54 6.00
CA CYS A 68 -4.45 -19.72 5.89
C CYS A 68 -4.75 -18.23 6.08
N LEU A 69 -3.69 -17.42 6.10
CA LEU A 69 -3.77 -15.97 6.05
C LEU A 69 -3.24 -15.50 4.69
N PHE A 70 -4.09 -14.88 3.89
CA PHE A 70 -3.68 -14.25 2.65
C PHE A 70 -3.17 -12.84 2.94
N VAL A 71 -1.90 -12.57 2.64
CA VAL A 71 -1.27 -11.27 2.85
C VAL A 71 -0.77 -10.73 1.51
N ASP A 72 -1.35 -9.61 1.06
CA ASP A 72 -0.99 -8.94 -0.18
C ASP A 72 -0.59 -7.48 0.08
N MET A 73 0.66 -7.14 -0.20
CA MET A 73 1.18 -5.79 -0.05
C MET A 73 1.27 -5.12 -1.41
N GLY A 74 0.34 -4.19 -1.66
CA GLY A 74 0.41 -3.27 -2.78
C GLY A 74 1.36 -2.10 -2.54
N SER A 75 1.36 -1.15 -3.47
CA SER A 75 2.18 0.07 -3.33
C SER A 75 1.72 1.00 -2.19
N THR A 76 0.44 0.93 -1.79
CA THR A 76 -0.21 1.84 -0.83
C THR A 76 -0.71 1.13 0.42
N THR A 77 -1.27 -0.07 0.28
CA THR A 77 -1.97 -0.81 1.34
C THR A 77 -1.41 -2.23 1.47
N THR A 78 -1.68 -2.86 2.60
CA THR A 78 -1.47 -4.29 2.83
C THR A 78 -2.79 -4.91 3.26
N ASP A 79 -3.28 -5.88 2.50
CA ASP A 79 -4.49 -6.64 2.79
C ASP A 79 -4.09 -7.90 3.60
N ILE A 80 -4.78 -8.14 4.72
CA ILE A 80 -4.55 -9.26 5.64
C ILE A 80 -5.88 -10.00 5.79
N ILE A 81 -6.07 -11.05 4.99
CA ILE A 81 -7.37 -11.68 4.80
C ILE A 81 -7.34 -13.10 5.38
N PRO A 82 -8.05 -13.38 6.47
CA PRO A 82 -8.13 -14.73 7.00
C PRO A 82 -9.02 -15.60 6.12
N ILE A 83 -8.57 -16.84 5.94
CA ILE A 83 -9.27 -17.88 5.20
C ILE A 83 -9.46 -19.06 6.14
N CYS A 84 -10.72 -19.42 6.39
CA CYS A 84 -11.11 -20.51 7.30
C CYS A 84 -12.08 -21.46 6.59
N ALA A 85 -11.86 -22.77 6.75
CA ALA A 85 -12.54 -23.82 6.01
C ALA A 85 -12.54 -23.59 4.49
N GLY A 86 -11.43 -23.06 3.96
CA GLY A 86 -11.27 -22.70 2.54
C GLY A 86 -12.16 -21.55 2.05
N ARG A 87 -12.74 -20.76 2.97
CA ARG A 87 -13.56 -19.58 2.67
C ARG A 87 -12.94 -18.32 3.25
N VAL A 88 -13.04 -17.23 2.52
CA VAL A 88 -12.68 -15.89 3.01
C VAL A 88 -13.57 -15.53 4.20
N VAL A 89 -12.97 -15.05 5.28
CA VAL A 89 -13.67 -14.53 6.46
C VAL A 89 -13.24 -13.09 6.72
N SER A 90 -13.58 -12.18 5.80
CA SER A 90 -13.20 -10.77 5.88
C SER A 90 -14.43 -9.87 5.85
N ALA A 91 -14.31 -8.69 6.45
CA ALA A 91 -15.31 -7.66 6.37
C ALA A 91 -15.56 -7.18 4.94
N SER A 92 -16.82 -6.82 4.65
CA SER A 92 -17.30 -6.54 3.30
C SER A 92 -16.91 -5.18 2.73
N THR A 93 -16.40 -4.26 3.56
CA THR A 93 -16.05 -2.89 3.14
C THR A 93 -14.68 -2.50 3.68
N ASP A 94 -13.96 -1.65 2.94
CA ASP A 94 -12.65 -1.15 3.36
C ASP A 94 -12.67 -0.46 4.72
N PHE A 95 -13.76 0.24 5.05
CA PHE A 95 -13.95 0.86 6.36
C PHE A 95 -13.94 -0.19 7.49
N LEU A 96 -14.72 -1.25 7.32
CA LEU A 96 -14.79 -2.33 8.30
C LEU A 96 -13.49 -3.16 8.34
N ARG A 97 -12.84 -3.35 7.18
CA ARG A 97 -11.53 -4.02 7.08
C ARG A 97 -10.44 -3.24 7.80
N LEU A 98 -10.41 -1.91 7.67
CA LEU A 98 -9.54 -1.04 8.45
C LEU A 98 -9.80 -1.18 9.95
N ALA A 99 -11.07 -1.18 10.36
CA ALA A 99 -11.46 -1.32 11.77
C ALA A 99 -11.11 -2.71 12.35
N ALA A 100 -11.14 -3.75 11.51
CA ALA A 100 -10.83 -5.12 11.88
C ALA A 100 -9.33 -5.48 11.78
N GLY A 101 -8.48 -4.60 11.25
CA GLY A 101 -7.06 -4.89 10.99
C GLY A 101 -6.79 -5.71 9.73
N GLU A 102 -7.83 -6.04 8.96
CA GLU A 102 -7.76 -6.81 7.70
C GLU A 102 -7.25 -5.97 6.51
N MET A 103 -7.16 -4.65 6.70
CA MET A 103 -6.48 -3.74 5.79
C MET A 103 -5.63 -2.77 6.60
N VAL A 104 -4.32 -2.76 6.35
CA VAL A 104 -3.39 -1.78 6.90
C VAL A 104 -3.04 -0.78 5.81
N TYR A 105 -3.19 0.52 6.08
CA TYR A 105 -2.91 1.57 5.09
C TYR A 105 -1.41 1.89 4.96
N MET A 106 -0.62 0.83 4.75
CA MET A 106 0.81 0.87 4.55
C MET A 106 1.18 -0.09 3.42
N GLY A 107 1.97 0.38 2.46
CA GLY A 107 2.37 -0.38 1.30
C GLY A 107 3.86 -0.33 1.06
N LEU A 108 4.28 -0.95 -0.04
CA LEU A 108 5.69 -1.07 -0.37
C LEU A 108 6.33 0.29 -0.71
N LEU A 109 5.59 1.21 -1.32
CA LEU A 109 6.16 2.39 -1.97
C LEU A 109 5.65 3.71 -1.39
N ARG A 110 4.34 3.95 -1.45
CA ARG A 110 3.74 5.29 -1.35
C ARG A 110 3.57 5.82 0.08
N THR A 111 3.68 4.96 1.08
CA THR A 111 3.44 5.36 2.47
C THR A 111 4.47 6.39 2.91
N ARG A 112 4.00 7.52 3.46
CA ARG A 112 4.87 8.60 3.95
C ARG A 112 5.72 8.11 5.11
N LEU A 113 7.00 8.50 5.13
CA LEU A 113 7.95 8.02 6.12
C LEU A 113 7.62 8.49 7.54
N ASP A 114 7.17 9.76 7.68
CA ASP A 114 6.76 10.37 8.95
C ASP A 114 5.54 9.67 9.57
N ALA A 115 4.64 9.15 8.74
CA ALA A 115 3.47 8.38 9.19
C ALA A 115 3.85 7.02 9.78
N ILE A 116 4.96 6.42 9.36
CA ILE A 116 5.44 5.13 9.86
C ILE A 116 6.40 5.32 11.03
N LEU A 117 7.33 6.27 10.91
CA LEU A 117 8.42 6.50 11.86
C LEU A 117 8.26 7.90 12.48
N PRO A 118 7.55 8.04 13.63
CA PRO A 118 7.35 9.34 14.25
C PRO A 118 8.65 9.98 14.76
N ALA A 119 9.66 9.17 15.09
CA ALA A 119 10.99 9.64 15.47
C ALA A 119 12.07 8.61 15.10
N ALA A 120 13.23 9.08 14.68
CA ALA A 120 14.43 8.28 14.43
C ALA A 120 15.41 8.37 15.60
N ARG A 121 16.12 7.28 15.87
CA ARG A 121 17.27 7.26 16.77
C ARG A 121 18.54 7.63 16.00
N ILE A 122 19.14 8.77 16.37
CA ILE A 122 20.34 9.34 15.74
C ILE A 122 21.30 9.75 16.86
N GLY A 123 22.52 9.19 16.87
CA GLY A 123 23.52 9.52 17.90
C GLY A 123 23.03 9.28 19.34
N GLY A 124 22.21 8.26 19.57
CA GLY A 124 21.60 7.95 20.87
C GLY A 124 20.40 8.84 21.26
N ARG A 125 20.10 9.88 20.49
CA ARG A 125 18.96 10.79 20.73
C ARG A 125 17.73 10.34 19.93
N SER A 126 16.55 10.65 20.46
CA SER A 126 15.30 10.54 19.71
C SER A 126 15.06 11.85 18.96
N VAL A 127 15.05 11.80 17.64
CA VAL A 127 14.84 12.96 16.75
C VAL A 127 13.50 12.78 16.06
N PRO A 128 12.51 13.66 16.30
CA PRO A 128 11.23 13.61 15.61
C PRO A 128 11.42 13.75 14.09
N LEU A 129 10.60 13.03 13.31
CA LEU A 129 10.51 13.34 11.89
C LEU A 129 9.59 14.55 11.69
N ALA A 130 9.96 15.43 10.77
CA ALA A 130 9.11 16.53 10.35
C ALA A 130 7.84 15.96 9.69
N PRO A 131 6.63 16.44 10.06
CA PRO A 131 5.36 15.95 9.51
C PRO A 131 5.07 16.50 8.11
N GLU A 132 6.11 16.60 7.28
CA GLU A 132 6.09 17.10 5.90
C GLU A 132 6.31 15.94 4.93
N PHE A 133 5.81 16.09 3.69
CA PHE A 133 5.97 15.05 2.67
C PHE A 133 7.38 15.11 2.06
N PHE A 134 8.39 14.68 2.82
CA PHE A 134 9.78 14.65 2.36
C PHE A 134 10.21 13.31 1.75
N ALA A 135 9.75 12.20 2.30
CA ALA A 135 10.14 10.87 1.84
C ALA A 135 9.01 9.85 2.02
N THR A 136 9.13 8.76 1.29
CA THR A 136 8.22 7.61 1.31
C THR A 136 8.95 6.31 1.63
N MET A 137 8.22 5.22 1.82
CA MET A 137 8.82 3.90 1.94
C MET A 137 9.62 3.46 0.72
N ALA A 138 9.28 3.94 -0.49
CA ALA A 138 10.08 3.68 -1.68
C ALA A 138 11.51 4.23 -1.54
N ASP A 139 11.69 5.40 -0.92
CA ASP A 139 13.01 5.97 -0.65
C ASP A 139 13.81 5.11 0.32
N ALA A 140 13.17 4.67 1.41
CA ALA A 140 13.80 3.79 2.40
C ALA A 140 14.23 2.45 1.77
N ARG A 141 13.33 1.81 1.01
CA ARG A 141 13.61 0.53 0.36
C ARG A 141 14.67 0.64 -0.73
N LEU A 142 14.63 1.69 -1.55
CA LEU A 142 15.65 1.93 -2.57
C LEU A 142 17.02 2.18 -1.92
N ALA A 143 17.08 2.99 -0.87
CA ALA A 143 18.33 3.27 -0.15
C ALA A 143 18.98 2.01 0.45
N LEU A 144 18.14 1.04 0.85
CA LEU A 144 18.54 -0.27 1.37
C LEU A 144 18.77 -1.33 0.29
N GLY A 145 18.54 -1.00 -0.99
CA GLY A 145 18.67 -1.96 -2.10
C GLY A 145 17.60 -3.05 -2.12
N GLN A 146 16.47 -2.84 -1.45
CA GLN A 146 15.33 -3.77 -1.42
C GLN A 146 14.45 -3.68 -2.67
N ILE A 147 14.54 -2.56 -3.39
CA ILE A 147 13.94 -2.35 -4.70
C ILE A 147 14.97 -1.70 -5.64
N SER A 148 14.80 -1.89 -6.95
CA SER A 148 15.56 -1.19 -7.98
C SER A 148 14.94 0.18 -8.29
N GLU A 149 15.68 1.03 -9.01
CA GLU A 149 15.16 2.31 -9.51
C GLU A 149 13.93 2.12 -10.41
N GLU A 150 13.91 1.04 -11.21
CA GLU A 150 12.79 0.66 -12.08
C GLU A 150 11.53 0.28 -11.29
N HIS A 151 11.69 -0.35 -10.12
CA HIS A 151 10.60 -0.72 -9.23
C HIS A 151 10.11 0.44 -8.35
N TYR A 152 10.78 1.60 -8.37
CA TYR A 152 10.24 2.85 -7.81
C TYR A 152 9.20 3.42 -8.78
N ALA A 153 8.03 2.79 -8.85
CA ALA A 153 6.99 3.10 -9.84
C ALA A 153 6.15 4.35 -9.54
N CYS A 154 6.13 4.85 -8.30
CA CYS A 154 5.40 6.07 -7.94
C CYS A 154 6.25 7.34 -8.08
N ASP A 155 5.62 8.51 -8.05
CA ASP A 155 6.35 9.78 -8.04
C ASP A 155 7.17 9.95 -6.74
N THR A 156 8.23 10.73 -6.84
CA THR A 156 9.05 11.12 -5.69
C THR A 156 8.43 12.35 -5.02
N ALA A 157 8.58 12.45 -3.70
CA ALA A 157 8.02 13.54 -2.90
C ALA A 157 8.46 14.94 -3.37
N ASP A 158 9.69 15.07 -3.86
CA ASP A 158 10.28 16.32 -4.34
C ASP A 158 10.32 16.43 -5.88
N GLY A 159 9.74 15.48 -6.60
CA GLY A 159 9.81 15.41 -8.06
C GLY A 159 11.21 15.14 -8.64
N ALA A 160 12.22 14.91 -7.79
CA ALA A 160 13.59 14.65 -8.22
C ALA A 160 13.79 13.16 -8.62
N GLY A 161 15.00 12.83 -9.05
CA GLY A 161 15.33 11.49 -9.55
C GLY A 161 15.04 10.33 -8.57
N LYS A 162 14.86 9.14 -9.14
CA LYS A 162 14.60 7.87 -8.45
C LYS A 162 15.86 7.02 -8.24
N ASN A 163 16.99 7.68 -8.02
CA ASN A 163 18.26 7.03 -7.71
C ASN A 163 18.56 7.04 -6.21
N ARG A 164 19.49 6.17 -5.80
CA ARG A 164 19.87 6.01 -4.39
C ARG A 164 20.29 7.33 -3.72
N GLN A 165 21.04 8.18 -4.41
CA GLN A 165 21.53 9.44 -3.85
C GLN A 165 20.37 10.43 -3.59
N SER A 166 19.42 10.54 -4.53
CA SER A 166 18.23 11.36 -4.36
C SER A 166 17.33 10.85 -3.22
N ALA A 167 17.17 9.53 -3.09
CA ALA A 167 16.42 8.95 -1.96
C ALA A 167 17.08 9.28 -0.61
N LEU A 168 18.41 9.19 -0.50
CA LEU A 168 19.13 9.56 0.72
C LEU A 168 18.96 11.03 1.08
N ARG A 169 18.95 11.95 0.10
CA ARG A 169 18.66 13.37 0.34
C ARG A 169 17.26 13.57 0.90
N ARG A 170 16.25 12.90 0.35
CA ARG A 170 14.88 12.93 0.87
C ARG A 170 14.78 12.38 2.30
N LEU A 171 15.45 11.29 2.60
CA LEU A 171 15.52 10.70 3.95
C LEU A 171 16.17 11.65 4.97
N ALA A 172 17.21 12.39 4.58
CA ALA A 172 17.85 13.37 5.47
C ALA A 172 16.92 14.55 5.80
N ARG A 173 16.15 15.03 4.82
CA ARG A 173 15.18 16.12 5.02
C ARG A 173 14.08 15.76 6.02
N CYS A 174 13.76 14.48 6.20
CA CYS A 174 12.80 14.05 7.22
C CYS A 174 13.18 14.47 8.64
N VAL A 175 14.45 14.76 8.92
CA VAL A 175 14.91 15.29 10.22
C VAL A 175 15.43 16.72 10.10
N CYS A 176 14.92 17.48 9.12
CA CYS A 176 15.30 18.86 8.82
C CYS A 176 16.81 19.07 8.55
N ALA A 177 17.47 18.04 8.01
CA ALA A 177 18.90 18.06 7.70
C ALA A 177 19.17 17.73 6.22
N ASP A 178 20.44 17.79 5.83
CA ASP A 178 20.93 17.29 4.55
C ASP A 178 22.07 16.26 4.72
N LEU A 179 22.58 15.75 3.61
CA LEU A 179 23.63 14.73 3.63
C LEU A 179 25.00 15.27 4.04
N GLU A 180 25.25 16.59 3.96
CA GLU A 180 26.50 17.17 4.47
C GLU A 180 26.49 17.21 6.00
N GLU A 181 25.31 17.45 6.60
CA GLU A 181 25.14 17.50 8.05
C GLU A 181 25.13 16.12 8.72
N ILE A 182 24.33 15.17 8.22
CA ILE A 182 24.14 13.86 8.89
C ILE A 182 24.87 12.70 8.21
N GLY A 183 25.33 12.88 6.97
CA GLY A 183 25.98 11.83 6.18
C GLY A 183 25.03 10.71 5.73
N GLU A 184 25.49 9.90 4.76
CA GLU A 184 24.72 8.77 4.24
C GLU A 184 24.41 7.71 5.30
N GLY A 185 25.34 7.48 6.23
CA GLY A 185 25.20 6.45 7.26
C GLY A 185 23.98 6.67 8.15
N VAL A 186 23.71 7.92 8.53
CA VAL A 186 22.54 8.29 9.33
C VAL A 186 21.27 8.22 8.48
N ALA A 187 21.28 8.73 7.25
CA ALA A 187 20.14 8.60 6.33
C ALA A 187 19.73 7.13 6.08
N MET A 188 20.71 6.24 5.91
CA MET A 188 20.47 4.79 5.84
C MET A 188 19.91 4.24 7.16
N ALA A 189 20.37 4.72 8.32
CA ALA A 189 19.85 4.30 9.61
C ALA A 189 18.38 4.71 9.80
N ILE A 190 17.96 5.87 9.28
CA ILE A 190 16.55 6.29 9.22
C ILE A 190 15.75 5.30 8.35
N ALA A 191 16.24 4.96 7.16
CA ALA A 191 15.59 3.98 6.28
C ALA A 191 15.41 2.61 6.95
N ARG A 192 16.43 2.09 7.63
CA ARG A 192 16.35 0.81 8.37
C ARG A 192 15.30 0.87 9.48
N GLN A 193 15.25 1.97 10.22
CA GLN A 193 14.28 2.15 11.29
C GLN A 193 12.86 2.21 10.76
N ALA A 194 12.62 2.90 9.65
CA ALA A 194 11.31 2.95 9.00
C ALA A 194 10.86 1.56 8.51
N CYS A 195 11.74 0.82 7.82
CA CYS A 195 11.43 -0.54 7.36
C CYS A 195 11.16 -1.50 8.53
N ARG A 196 11.93 -1.40 9.62
CA ARG A 196 11.69 -2.19 10.83
C ARG A 196 10.35 -1.82 11.46
N ARG A 197 10.04 -0.53 11.60
CA ARG A 197 8.78 -0.09 12.19
C ARG A 197 7.58 -0.52 11.34
N GLN A 198 7.65 -0.43 10.01
CA GLN A 198 6.60 -0.95 9.14
C GLN A 198 6.39 -2.46 9.35
N LYS A 199 7.48 -3.23 9.44
CA LYS A 199 7.39 -4.66 9.74
C LYS A 199 6.71 -4.90 11.09
N ASP A 200 7.10 -4.18 12.13
CA ASP A 200 6.53 -4.35 13.47
C ASP A 200 5.01 -4.06 13.47
N ILE A 201 4.57 -2.99 12.79
CA ILE A 201 3.14 -2.65 12.65
C ILE A 201 2.37 -3.74 11.91
N LEU A 202 2.94 -4.29 10.83
CA LEU A 202 2.28 -5.36 10.06
C LEU A 202 2.21 -6.67 10.83
N VAL A 203 3.24 -6.99 11.62
CA VAL A 203 3.23 -8.17 12.50
C VAL A 203 2.22 -8.01 13.63
N GLU A 204 2.03 -6.80 14.16
CA GLU A 204 0.99 -6.50 15.17
C GLU A 204 -0.44 -6.67 14.61
N ALA A 205 -0.62 -6.58 13.29
CA ALA A 205 -1.91 -6.73 12.62
C ALA A 205 -2.25 -8.19 12.24
N ILE A 206 -1.30 -9.13 12.44
CA ILE A 206 -1.46 -10.58 12.17
C ILE A 206 -1.70 -11.31 13.48
#